data_AF-A0A3K0PG43-F1
#
_entry.id   AF-A0A3K0PG43-F1
#
_cell.length_a   1.000
_cell.length_b   1.000
_cell.length_c   1.000
_cell.angle_alpha   90.00
_cell.angle_beta   90.00
_cell.angle_gamma   90.00
#
_symmetry.space_group_name_H-M   'P 1'
#
loop_
_entity.id
_entity.type
_entity.pdbx_description
1 polymer ?
#
loop_
_entity_poly.entity_id
_entity_poly.type
_entity_poly.pdbx_seq_one_letter_code
_entity_poly.pdbx_strand_id
1 'polypeptide(L)'
;MYQRWLNDHTRLAVRYGISTRKTHQWHTLTTTGITLADGRQVTMVVPSCLLSVSPTVREPGNEGTVSVLADISSLRAYPQLPGILLSECIRLRLDGLHDGLEQVFRYLREPGLRESLTLLCWYELVNGRQDCNWQGLVTLNEREVSGWVASRLSQYPLLYRVVDEYVFFACFGFWSESTPG
;
A
#
# COMPACT_ATOMS: atom_id res chain seq x y z
N MET A 1 -15.86 -1.08 5.87
CA MET A 1 -15.07 -1.85 6.86
C MET A 1 -13.61 -1.37 6.92
N TYR A 2 -12.88 -1.34 5.79
CA TYR A 2 -11.46 -0.92 5.77
C TYR A 2 -11.18 0.48 6.35
N GLN A 3 -11.95 1.51 5.96
CA GLN A 3 -11.67 2.88 6.44
C GLN A 3 -11.72 2.96 7.97
N ARG A 4 -12.71 2.30 8.60
CA ARG A 4 -12.83 2.24 10.06
C ARG A 4 -11.66 1.49 10.68
N TRP A 5 -11.31 0.33 10.13
CA TRP A 5 -10.16 -0.46 10.57
C TRP A 5 -8.85 0.34 10.52
N LEU A 6 -8.61 1.01 9.39
CA LEU A 6 -7.42 1.83 9.17
C LEU A 6 -7.38 3.01 10.12
N ASN A 7 -8.51 3.71 10.33
CA ASN A 7 -8.60 4.81 11.27
C ASN A 7 -8.28 4.37 12.70
N ASP A 8 -8.81 3.23 13.15
CA ASP A 8 -8.57 2.71 14.49
C ASP A 8 -7.08 2.36 14.69
N HIS A 9 -6.45 1.70 13.72
CA HIS A 9 -5.02 1.38 13.77
C HIS A 9 -4.11 2.60 13.66
N THR A 10 -4.50 3.60 12.86
CA THR A 10 -3.76 4.88 12.79
C THR A 10 -3.77 5.58 14.14
N ARG A 11 -4.95 5.63 14.80
CA ARG A 11 -5.08 6.24 16.13
C ARG A 11 -4.21 5.53 17.16
N LEU A 12 -4.13 4.20 17.11
CA LEU A 12 -3.25 3.42 17.99
C LEU A 12 -1.77 3.70 17.69
N ALA A 13 -1.35 3.66 16.42
CA ALA A 13 0.03 3.94 16.02
C ALA A 13 0.49 5.34 16.45
N VAL A 14 -0.38 6.35 16.32
CA VAL A 14 -0.11 7.71 16.80
C VAL A 14 -0.04 7.77 18.32
N ARG A 15 -0.94 7.07 19.03
CA ARG A 15 -0.96 7.04 20.50
C ARG A 15 0.33 6.44 21.08
N TYR A 16 0.90 5.44 20.42
CA TYR A 16 2.13 4.77 20.83
C TYR A 16 3.40 5.39 20.22
N GLY A 17 3.30 6.53 19.54
CA GLY A 17 4.46 7.23 18.99
C GLY A 17 5.09 6.58 17.75
N ILE A 18 4.51 5.49 17.23
CA ILE A 18 4.99 4.81 16.00
C ILE A 18 4.80 5.72 14.77
N SER A 19 3.72 6.49 14.76
CA SER A 19 3.30 7.33 13.64
C SER A 19 2.89 8.73 14.10
N THR A 20 2.71 9.66 13.17
CA THR A 20 2.23 11.02 13.45
C THR A 20 0.77 11.22 13.04
N ARG A 21 0.13 12.26 13.57
CA ARG A 21 -1.24 12.63 13.18
C ARG A 21 -1.38 12.94 11.68
N LYS A 22 -0.29 13.34 11.01
CA LYS A 22 -0.32 13.67 9.58
C LYS A 22 -0.61 12.45 8.70
N THR A 23 -0.28 11.23 9.16
CA THR A 23 -0.52 9.98 8.42
C THR A 23 -1.99 9.76 8.03
N HIS A 24 -2.94 10.37 8.75
CA HIS A 24 -4.35 10.32 8.38
C HIS A 24 -4.64 10.80 6.95
N GLN A 25 -3.82 11.70 6.39
CA GLN A 25 -3.99 12.18 5.02
C GLN A 25 -3.76 11.07 3.97
N TRP A 26 -2.86 10.12 4.24
CA TRP A 26 -2.61 8.95 3.39
C TRP A 26 -3.56 7.80 3.66
N HIS A 27 -4.21 7.80 4.82
CA HIS A 27 -5.13 6.76 5.25
C HIS A 27 -6.59 7.07 4.90
N THR A 28 -6.83 7.95 3.93
CA THR A 28 -8.15 8.14 3.32
C THR A 28 -8.28 7.20 2.14
N LEU A 29 -9.26 6.31 2.19
CA LEU A 29 -9.54 5.34 1.14
C LEU A 29 -10.71 5.83 0.27
N THR A 30 -10.65 5.50 -1.00
CA THR A 30 -11.69 5.72 -2.00
C THR A 30 -11.79 4.49 -2.91
N THR A 31 -12.71 4.51 -3.86
CA THR A 31 -12.85 3.47 -4.89
C THR A 31 -12.53 4.02 -6.26
N THR A 32 -11.96 3.19 -7.12
CA THR A 32 -11.74 3.51 -8.54
C THR A 32 -11.96 2.26 -9.39
N GLY A 33 -12.48 2.44 -10.60
CA GLY A 33 -12.47 1.38 -11.61
C GLY A 33 -11.06 1.15 -12.13
N ILE A 34 -10.69 -0.12 -12.30
CA ILE A 34 -9.45 -0.56 -12.95
C ILE A 34 -9.75 -1.67 -13.95
N THR A 35 -8.89 -1.82 -14.95
CA THR A 35 -8.91 -2.96 -15.87
C THR A 35 -7.77 -3.90 -15.53
N LEU A 36 -8.09 -5.17 -15.27
CA LEU A 36 -7.10 -6.20 -14.99
C LEU A 36 -6.43 -6.71 -16.26
N ALA A 37 -5.29 -7.39 -16.12
CA ALA A 37 -4.53 -7.95 -17.25
C ALA A 37 -5.35 -8.97 -18.08
N ASP A 38 -6.33 -9.63 -17.45
CA ASP A 38 -7.27 -10.54 -18.12
C ASP A 38 -8.46 -9.83 -18.80
N GLY A 39 -8.47 -8.49 -18.80
CA GLY A 39 -9.50 -7.65 -19.39
C GLY A 39 -10.73 -7.41 -18.50
N ARG A 40 -10.81 -7.98 -17.29
CA ARG A 40 -11.91 -7.72 -16.37
C ARG A 40 -11.88 -6.28 -15.86
N GLN A 41 -13.01 -5.59 -15.92
CA GLN A 41 -13.20 -4.31 -15.23
C GLN A 41 -13.68 -4.58 -13.80
N VAL A 42 -12.98 -4.01 -12.82
CA VAL A 42 -13.29 -4.19 -11.40
C VAL A 42 -13.16 -2.86 -10.66
N THR A 43 -13.97 -2.67 -9.62
CA THR A 43 -13.78 -1.57 -8.67
C THR A 43 -12.77 -2.01 -7.61
N MET A 44 -11.73 -1.21 -7.39
CA MET A 44 -10.70 -1.42 -6.37
C MET A 44 -10.79 -0.33 -5.30
N VAL A 45 -10.61 -0.70 -4.02
CA VAL A 45 -10.37 0.28 -2.97
C VAL A 45 -8.92 0.76 -3.06
N VAL A 46 -8.66 2.05 -2.93
CA VAL A 46 -7.33 2.66 -3.07
C VAL A 46 -7.13 3.82 -2.09
N PRO A 47 -5.90 4.13 -1.64
CA PRO A 47 -5.59 5.38 -0.97
C PRO A 47 -5.83 6.54 -1.93
N SER A 48 -6.59 7.55 -1.49
CA SER A 48 -6.93 8.71 -2.31
C SER A 48 -5.69 9.49 -2.78
N CYS A 49 -4.60 9.46 -2.00
CA CYS A 49 -3.33 10.10 -2.36
C CYS A 49 -2.68 9.50 -3.62
N LEU A 50 -3.02 8.26 -4.01
CA LEU A 50 -2.50 7.65 -5.23
C LEU A 50 -3.25 8.13 -6.48
N LEU A 51 -4.50 8.56 -6.34
CA LEU A 51 -5.30 9.03 -7.47
C LEU A 51 -4.76 10.34 -8.06
N SER A 52 -4.28 11.26 -7.22
CA SER A 52 -3.73 12.54 -7.68
C SER A 52 -2.45 12.41 -8.50
N VAL A 53 -1.76 11.28 -8.40
CA VAL A 53 -0.50 11.00 -9.11
C VAL A 53 -0.67 9.92 -10.20
N SER A 54 -1.88 9.38 -10.36
CA SER A 54 -2.19 8.33 -11.34
C SER A 54 -2.74 8.93 -12.63
N PRO A 55 -2.03 8.85 -13.77
CA PRO A 55 -2.46 9.46 -15.03
C PRO A 55 -3.69 8.79 -15.67
N THR A 56 -4.03 7.57 -15.26
CA THR A 56 -5.09 6.75 -15.87
C THR A 56 -6.46 6.93 -15.23
N VAL A 57 -6.55 7.55 -14.06
CA VAL A 57 -7.80 7.65 -13.30
C VAL A 57 -8.57 8.91 -13.71
N ARG A 58 -9.70 8.72 -14.38
CA ARG A 58 -10.65 9.80 -14.72
C ARG A 58 -11.67 9.96 -13.60
N GLU A 59 -11.39 10.92 -12.71
CA GLU A 59 -12.21 11.36 -11.56
C GLU A 59 -12.67 10.23 -10.60
N PRO A 60 -12.74 10.50 -9.27
CA PRO A 60 -13.29 9.54 -8.33
C PRO A 60 -14.78 9.37 -8.64
N GLY A 61 -15.14 8.29 -9.32
CA GLY A 61 -16.53 7.91 -9.53
C GLY A 61 -17.21 7.75 -8.17
N ASN A 62 -18.36 8.41 -8.00
CA ASN A 62 -19.29 8.19 -6.88
C ASN A 62 -19.96 6.81 -7.04
N GLU A 63 -19.15 5.77 -7.17
CA GLU A 63 -19.59 4.39 -7.28
C GLU A 63 -19.93 3.91 -5.88
N GLY A 64 -21.19 3.52 -5.71
CA GLY A 64 -21.81 3.25 -4.42
C GLY A 64 -21.01 2.29 -3.54
N THR A 65 -21.33 2.31 -2.24
CA THR A 65 -20.76 1.46 -1.20
C THR A 65 -20.48 0.04 -1.69
N VAL A 66 -19.22 -0.23 -2.07
CA VAL A 66 -18.76 -1.57 -2.34
C VAL A 66 -18.95 -2.36 -1.04
N SER A 67 -19.73 -3.44 -1.10
CA SER A 67 -19.85 -4.39 0.00
C SER A 67 -18.54 -5.17 0.09
N VAL A 68 -17.55 -4.55 0.71
CA VAL A 68 -16.23 -5.12 0.92
C VAL A 68 -16.32 -6.10 2.09
N LEU A 69 -16.43 -7.40 1.78
CA LEU A 69 -16.02 -8.45 2.70
C LEU A 69 -14.50 -8.43 2.77
N ALA A 70 -13.98 -7.79 3.81
CA ALA A 70 -12.55 -7.73 4.09
C ALA A 70 -12.05 -9.07 4.61
N ASP A 71 -10.87 -9.49 4.14
CA ASP A 71 -10.15 -10.61 4.75
C ASP A 71 -9.57 -10.18 6.10
N ILE A 72 -10.11 -10.75 7.17
CA ILE A 72 -9.73 -10.38 8.54
C ILE A 72 -8.32 -10.89 8.88
N SER A 73 -7.85 -11.98 8.24
CA SER A 73 -6.50 -12.52 8.45
C SER A 73 -5.43 -11.53 7.98
N SER A 74 -5.52 -11.04 6.74
CA SER A 74 -4.58 -10.07 6.19
C SER A 74 -4.56 -8.78 7.02
N LEU A 75 -5.73 -8.30 7.42
CA LEU A 75 -5.85 -7.10 8.25
C LEU A 75 -5.21 -7.27 9.63
N ARG A 76 -5.34 -8.44 10.26
CA ARG A 76 -4.71 -8.73 11.56
C ARG A 76 -3.20 -8.89 11.45
N ALA A 77 -2.71 -9.54 10.40
CA ALA A 77 -1.28 -9.72 10.16
C ALA A 77 -0.58 -8.39 9.84
N TYR A 78 -1.28 -7.50 9.11
CA TYR A 78 -0.76 -6.23 8.64
C TYR A 78 -1.76 -5.09 8.88
N PRO A 79 -1.70 -4.40 10.03
CA PRO A 79 -2.78 -3.53 10.51
C PRO A 79 -3.04 -2.23 9.72
N GLN A 80 -2.19 -1.88 8.75
CA GLN A 80 -2.30 -0.64 7.98
C GLN A 80 -2.55 -0.92 6.47
N LEU A 81 -2.15 0.00 5.59
CA LEU A 81 -2.29 -0.15 4.13
C LEU A 81 -1.82 -1.50 3.58
N PRO A 82 -0.73 -2.13 4.07
CA PRO A 82 -0.29 -3.42 3.53
C PRO A 82 -1.35 -4.53 3.65
N GLY A 83 -2.07 -4.61 4.78
CA GLY A 83 -3.12 -5.63 4.96
C GLY A 83 -4.37 -5.34 4.16
N ILE A 84 -4.68 -4.07 3.91
CA ILE A 84 -5.79 -3.68 3.03
C ILE A 84 -5.47 -4.07 1.59
N LEU A 85 -4.24 -3.82 1.12
CA LEU A 85 -3.80 -4.25 -0.21
C LEU A 85 -3.90 -5.78 -0.38
N LEU A 86 -3.45 -6.56 0.61
CA LEU A 86 -3.56 -8.02 0.57
C LEU A 86 -5.02 -8.48 0.55
N SER A 87 -5.87 -7.89 1.40
CA SER A 87 -7.30 -8.18 1.41
C SER A 87 -7.98 -7.81 0.07
N GLU A 88 -7.55 -6.73 -0.58
CA GLU A 88 -8.00 -6.37 -1.92
C GLU A 88 -7.52 -7.36 -2.98
N CYS A 89 -6.31 -7.89 -2.87
CA CYS A 89 -5.83 -8.95 -3.76
C CYS A 89 -6.72 -10.19 -3.67
N ILE A 90 -7.09 -10.63 -2.46
CA ILE A 90 -8.02 -11.74 -2.24
C ILE A 90 -9.38 -11.43 -2.86
N ARG A 91 -9.95 -10.25 -2.57
CA ARG A 91 -11.28 -9.85 -3.08
C ARG A 91 -11.33 -9.83 -4.61
N LEU A 92 -10.24 -9.40 -5.26
CA LEU A 92 -10.13 -9.29 -6.71
C LEU A 92 -9.64 -10.59 -7.39
N ARG A 93 -9.31 -11.63 -6.61
CA ARG A 93 -8.73 -12.90 -7.07
C ARG A 93 -7.40 -12.70 -7.79
N LEU A 94 -6.51 -11.92 -7.15
CA LEU A 94 -5.13 -11.69 -7.58
C LEU A 94 -4.18 -12.58 -6.75
N ASP A 95 -4.43 -13.89 -6.74
CA ASP A 95 -3.82 -14.83 -5.81
C ASP A 95 -2.28 -14.84 -5.91
N GLY A 96 -1.74 -14.82 -7.13
CA GLY A 96 -0.28 -14.78 -7.33
C GLY A 96 0.38 -13.49 -6.83
N LEU A 97 -0.33 -12.36 -6.84
CA LEU A 97 0.17 -11.12 -6.26
C LEU A 97 0.05 -11.15 -4.73
N HIS A 98 -1.07 -11.65 -4.21
CA HIS A 98 -1.26 -11.84 -2.78
C HIS A 98 -0.12 -12.66 -2.18
N ASP A 99 0.12 -13.86 -2.72
CA ASP A 99 1.10 -14.80 -2.17
C ASP A 99 2.52 -14.23 -2.25
N GLY A 100 2.86 -13.58 -3.37
CA GLY A 100 4.15 -12.92 -3.54
C GLY A 100 4.36 -11.78 -2.52
N LEU A 101 3.37 -10.90 -2.35
CA LEU A 101 3.45 -9.81 -1.39
C LEU A 101 3.47 -10.29 0.05
N GLU A 102 2.64 -11.27 0.40
CA GLU A 102 2.62 -11.84 1.74
C GLU A 102 3.98 -12.44 2.09
N GLN A 103 4.58 -13.21 1.17
CA GLN A 103 5.90 -13.80 1.39
C GLN A 103 6.98 -12.72 1.56
N VAL A 104 6.98 -11.68 0.72
CA VAL A 104 7.91 -10.56 0.84
C VAL A 104 7.73 -9.83 2.17
N PHE A 105 6.51 -9.43 2.51
CA PHE A 105 6.21 -8.66 3.71
C PHE A 105 6.62 -9.34 5.02
N ARG A 106 6.67 -10.68 5.06
CA ARG A 106 7.08 -11.46 6.23
C ARG A 106 8.54 -11.26 6.62
N TYR A 107 9.44 -11.04 5.65
CA TYR A 107 10.86 -10.87 5.93
C TYR A 107 11.34 -9.42 5.88
N LEU A 108 10.54 -8.47 5.38
CA LEU A 108 10.87 -7.04 5.45
C LEU A 108 10.83 -6.53 6.91
N ARG A 109 11.96 -6.00 7.36
CA ARG A 109 12.23 -5.40 8.67
C ARG A 109 12.64 -3.93 8.57
N GLU A 110 13.20 -3.50 7.45
CA GLU A 110 13.59 -2.11 7.20
C GLU A 110 12.36 -1.19 7.36
N PRO A 111 12.42 -0.19 8.25
CA PRO A 111 11.31 0.74 8.45
C PRO A 111 10.93 1.44 7.14
N GLY A 112 9.66 1.40 6.77
CA GLY A 112 9.17 2.09 5.58
C GLY A 112 9.29 1.31 4.28
N LEU A 113 10.07 0.22 4.23
CA LEU A 113 10.23 -0.55 2.99
C LEU A 113 8.93 -1.29 2.63
N ARG A 114 8.24 -1.85 3.63
CA ARG A 114 6.92 -2.49 3.42
C ARG A 114 5.89 -1.48 2.95
N GLU A 115 5.88 -0.31 3.56
CA GLU A 115 4.99 0.82 3.24
C GLU A 115 5.24 1.32 1.81
N SER A 116 6.51 1.47 1.43
CA SER A 116 6.94 1.87 0.09
C SER A 116 6.51 0.85 -0.97
N LEU A 117 6.79 -0.43 -0.72
CA LEU A 117 6.40 -1.51 -1.62
C LEU A 117 4.87 -1.56 -1.77
N THR A 118 4.13 -1.41 -0.67
CA THR A 118 2.66 -1.38 -0.68
C THR A 118 2.11 -0.30 -1.61
N LEU A 119 2.57 0.95 -1.46
CA LEU A 119 2.09 2.06 -2.29
C LEU A 119 2.51 1.92 -3.75
N LEU A 120 3.71 1.42 -4.02
CA LEU A 120 4.18 1.13 -5.37
C LEU A 120 3.30 0.07 -6.07
N CYS A 121 3.04 -1.05 -5.40
CA CYS A 121 2.17 -2.10 -5.94
C CYS A 121 0.77 -1.58 -6.25
N TRP A 122 0.20 -0.81 -5.33
CA TRP A 122 -1.13 -0.25 -5.49
C TRP A 122 -1.20 0.73 -6.66
N TYR A 123 -0.17 1.59 -6.79
CA TYR A 123 -0.05 2.51 -7.90
C TYR A 123 0.04 1.78 -9.25
N GLU A 124 0.86 0.74 -9.35
CA GLU A 124 1.02 -0.02 -10.58
C GLU A 124 -0.26 -0.76 -10.96
N LEU A 125 -0.98 -1.34 -10.00
CA LEU A 125 -2.31 -1.93 -10.21
C LEU A 125 -3.31 -0.92 -10.77
N VAL A 126 -3.41 0.26 -10.16
CA VAL A 126 -4.33 1.32 -10.58
C VAL A 126 -4.05 1.77 -12.01
N ASN A 127 -2.78 1.79 -12.41
CA ASN A 127 -2.36 2.20 -13.74
C ASN A 127 -2.30 1.06 -14.76
N GLY A 128 -2.88 -0.11 -14.43
CA GLY A 128 -2.93 -1.27 -15.33
C GLY A 128 -1.56 -1.92 -15.58
N ARG A 129 -0.54 -1.61 -14.77
CA ARG A 129 0.82 -2.12 -14.90
C ARG A 129 0.99 -3.41 -14.10
N GLN A 130 0.34 -4.45 -14.60
CA GLN A 130 0.34 -5.80 -13.99
C GLN A 130 1.46 -6.70 -14.55
N ASP A 131 2.29 -6.15 -15.43
CA ASP A 131 3.47 -6.78 -16.03
C ASP A 131 4.68 -6.86 -15.07
N CYS A 132 4.60 -6.20 -13.92
CA CYS A 132 5.64 -6.28 -12.92
C CYS A 132 5.81 -7.71 -12.40
N ASN A 133 7.03 -8.24 -12.52
CA ASN A 133 7.38 -9.59 -12.08
C ASN A 133 7.46 -9.65 -10.54
N TRP A 134 6.31 -9.52 -9.87
CA TRP A 134 6.18 -9.59 -8.42
C TRP A 134 6.67 -10.93 -7.86
N GLN A 135 6.52 -12.00 -8.63
CA GLN A 135 7.05 -13.32 -8.29
C GLN A 135 8.59 -13.31 -8.19
N GLY A 136 9.26 -12.47 -8.98
CA GLY A 136 10.71 -12.28 -8.90
C GLY A 136 11.18 -11.63 -7.60
N LEU A 137 10.32 -10.88 -6.89
CA LEU A 137 10.69 -10.29 -5.60
C LEU A 137 10.87 -11.33 -4.51
N VAL A 138 10.14 -12.44 -4.59
CA VAL A 138 10.14 -13.51 -3.58
C VAL A 138 11.52 -14.15 -3.41
N THR A 139 12.32 -14.15 -4.47
CA THR A 139 13.69 -14.71 -4.45
C THR A 139 14.74 -13.72 -3.95
N LEU A 140 14.38 -12.45 -3.79
CA LEU A 140 15.31 -11.38 -3.40
C LEU A 140 15.43 -11.29 -1.88
N ASN A 141 16.63 -11.01 -1.39
CA ASN A 141 16.81 -10.60 0.00
C ASN A 141 16.33 -9.15 0.21
N GLU A 142 16.20 -8.73 1.47
CA GLU A 142 15.68 -7.40 1.82
C GLU A 142 16.44 -6.25 1.15
N ARG A 143 17.78 -6.31 1.08
CA ARG A 143 18.59 -5.26 0.45
C ARG A 143 18.33 -5.16 -1.05
N GLU A 144 18.14 -6.30 -1.70
CA GLU A 144 17.78 -6.37 -3.12
C GLU A 144 16.37 -5.85 -3.38
N VAL A 145 15.40 -6.16 -2.50
CA VAL A 145 14.05 -5.58 -2.55
C VAL A 145 14.10 -4.06 -2.39
N SER A 146 14.89 -3.55 -1.42
CA SER A 146 15.10 -2.11 -1.22
C SER A 146 15.64 -1.43 -2.47
N GLY A 147 16.69 -2.01 -3.09
CA GLY A 147 17.24 -1.52 -4.35
C GLY A 147 16.24 -1.58 -5.52
N TRP A 148 15.43 -2.64 -5.59
CA TRP A 148 14.39 -2.78 -6.60
C TRP A 148 13.29 -1.71 -6.44
N VAL A 149 12.81 -1.49 -5.22
CA VAL A 149 11.78 -0.47 -4.91
C VAL A 149 12.31 0.92 -5.26
N ALA A 150 13.55 1.25 -4.86
CA ALA A 150 14.17 2.53 -5.20
C ALA A 150 14.31 2.72 -6.72
N SER A 151 14.75 1.67 -7.43
CA SER A 151 14.86 1.70 -8.90
C SER A 151 13.50 1.93 -9.57
N ARG A 152 12.43 1.30 -9.07
CA ARG A 152 11.08 1.51 -9.59
C ARG A 152 10.53 2.90 -9.26
N LEU A 153 10.64 3.35 -8.01
CA LEU A 153 10.13 4.66 -7.62
C LEU A 153 10.85 5.81 -8.33
N SER A 154 12.14 5.65 -8.71
CA SER A 154 12.85 6.66 -9.49
C SER A 154 12.25 6.91 -10.88
N GLN A 155 11.47 5.96 -11.40
CA GLN A 155 10.73 6.09 -12.68
C GLN A 155 9.44 6.91 -12.50
N TYR A 156 8.99 7.16 -11.27
CA TYR A 156 7.72 7.82 -10.95
C TYR A 156 7.94 8.97 -9.93
N PRO A 157 8.47 10.14 -10.33
CA PRO A 157 8.85 11.20 -9.39
C PRO A 157 7.70 11.72 -8.50
N LEU A 158 6.47 11.74 -9.01
CA LEU A 158 5.31 12.15 -8.22
C LEU A 158 4.93 11.11 -7.17
N LEU A 159 4.96 9.82 -7.54
CA LEU A 159 4.73 8.73 -6.59
C LEU A 159 5.83 8.69 -5.54
N TYR A 160 7.10 8.86 -5.94
CA TYR A 160 8.23 8.90 -5.02
C TYR A 160 7.99 9.89 -3.88
N ARG A 161 7.54 11.11 -4.18
CA ARG A 161 7.22 12.13 -3.16
C ARG A 161 6.09 11.70 -2.21
N VAL A 162 5.02 11.12 -2.77
CA VAL A 162 3.89 10.63 -1.95
C VAL A 162 4.34 9.51 -1.02
N VAL A 163 5.19 8.60 -1.50
CA VAL A 163 5.75 7.48 -0.73
C VAL A 163 6.70 7.98 0.35
N ASP A 164 7.63 8.86 0.01
CA ASP A 164 8.62 9.41 0.93
C ASP A 164 7.95 10.12 2.12
N GLU A 165 6.97 11.00 1.84
CA GLU A 165 6.21 11.66 2.89
C GLU A 165 5.35 10.69 3.71
N TYR A 166 4.73 9.70 3.06
CA TYR A 166 3.95 8.69 3.77
C TYR A 166 4.82 7.93 4.76
N VAL A 167 5.94 7.39 4.28
CA VAL A 167 6.88 6.62 5.09
C VAL A 167 7.40 7.47 6.23
N PHE A 168 7.74 8.73 5.97
CA PHE A 168 8.18 9.65 7.01
C PHE A 168 7.18 9.79 8.16
N PHE A 169 5.90 9.98 7.86
CA PHE A 169 4.89 10.15 8.91
C PHE A 169 4.39 8.83 9.51
N ALA A 170 4.30 7.76 8.71
CA ALA A 170 3.83 6.44 9.13
C ALA A 170 4.84 5.72 10.01
N CYS A 171 6.14 5.89 9.72
CA CYS A 171 7.24 5.20 10.40
C CYS A 171 8.08 6.12 11.30
N PHE A 172 7.60 7.34 11.57
CA PHE A 172 8.32 8.36 12.34
C PHE A 172 8.96 7.83 13.64
N GLY A 173 8.21 7.00 14.39
CA GLY A 173 8.64 6.44 15.67
C GLY A 173 9.90 5.59 15.60
N PHE A 174 10.18 4.98 14.44
CA PHE A 174 11.37 4.14 14.23
C PHE A 174 12.66 4.96 14.06
N TRP A 175 12.54 6.26 13.79
CA TRP A 175 13.70 7.14 13.57
C TRP A 175 13.93 8.09 14.74
N SER A 176 12.90 8.32 15.57
CA SER A 176 12.96 9.24 16.71
C SER A 176 13.77 8.74 17.91
N GLU A 177 14.18 7.46 17.97
CA GLU A 177 15.07 6.94 19.03
C GLU A 177 16.56 7.29 18.83
N SER A 178 16.89 8.05 17.77
CA SER A 178 18.25 8.54 17.50
C SER A 178 18.57 9.85 18.25
N THR A 179 18.20 9.99 19.52
CA THR A 179 18.70 11.08 20.37
C THR A 179 19.60 10.48 21.46
N PRO A 180 20.93 10.68 21.41
CA PRO A 180 21.76 10.38 22.56
C PRO A 180 21.36 11.35 23.68
N GLY A 181 20.96 10.79 24.82
CA GLY A 181 20.87 11.52 26.08
C GLY A 181 22.24 11.87 26.63
#